data_AF-A0A5Q4DCF5-F1
#
_entry.id   AF-A0A5Q4DCF5-F1
#
_cell.length_a   1.000
_cell.length_b   1.000
_cell.length_c   1.000
_cell.angle_alpha   90.00
_cell.angle_beta   90.00
_cell.angle_gamma   90.00
#
_symmetry.space_group_name_H-M   'P 1'
#
loop_
_entity.id
_entity.type
_entity.pdbx_description
1 polymer ?
#
loop_
_entity_poly.entity_id
_entity_poly.type
_entity_poly.pdbx_seq_one_letter_code
_entity_poly.pdbx_strand_id
1 'polypeptide(L)'
;MVGGRRFRLAFGLLGGIVAWILHLGGSYALVELVCPSGNMTLLHLLTVGMAVVATAAVASAWSCLRWRGGGGAGAGAGGGDGGGGGGGRSDGSHPHTSSELTRFLAMGGVFTSGFFLFLIVAEGLPALLGGDPCAHVPTLDRPIIFRGPGAPGSAAMPGLLMAGWGGAGAPFLAGLAHARGLVPPGEAWFTWNPDPWILLGLAAMAGTYLLGVRRLWARAGKGRGLPPWRVGAYLAGIWILVLALVSPIDPLGETLFSVHMVQHMLLMVVAAPLLVLGRPHIGWLWALPRRHLRTLATHWNGAGAGKAPESAAEGAARGAVGGVRSAWRGLTHPVTVLVLHVGALWIWHIPAFYEAALTNTFLHSLEHASFLGTAVLFWWALDRSGRGGRWPGYGAAVLYVFATALQAGALGALLLFAPSPWYPAHAEGAALWGLDPGVDQQLAGAIMWIPGGLVYAAAMALLFVAWMRRSGRDGARMEVSGWGAVQGA
;
A
#
# COMPACT_ATOMS: atom_id res chain seq x y z
N MET A 1 -33.79 17.52 -6.22
CA MET A 1 -32.70 17.77 -5.23
C MET A 1 -31.72 16.61 -5.00
N VAL A 2 -32.13 15.33 -5.14
CA VAL A 2 -31.25 14.15 -4.91
C VAL A 2 -30.12 14.03 -5.96
N GLY A 3 -30.38 14.38 -7.23
CA GLY A 3 -29.38 14.32 -8.31
C GLY A 3 -28.18 15.25 -8.08
N GLY A 4 -28.42 16.48 -7.64
CA GLY A 4 -27.35 17.46 -7.40
C GLY A 4 -26.39 17.06 -6.27
N ARG A 5 -26.87 16.31 -5.27
CA ARG A 5 -26.00 15.83 -4.18
C ARG A 5 -25.08 14.70 -4.63
N ARG A 6 -25.60 13.74 -5.40
CA ARG A 6 -24.80 12.64 -5.96
C ARG A 6 -23.72 13.17 -6.89
N PHE A 7 -24.07 14.15 -7.74
CA PHE A 7 -23.11 14.83 -8.59
C PHE A 7 -22.01 15.52 -7.78
N ARG A 8 -22.35 16.31 -6.75
CA ARG A 8 -21.35 16.99 -5.91
C ARG A 8 -20.38 16.05 -5.21
N LEU A 9 -20.87 14.90 -4.72
CA LEU A 9 -20.03 13.87 -4.10
C LEU A 9 -19.12 13.19 -5.13
N ALA A 10 -19.65 12.81 -6.30
CA ALA A 10 -18.86 12.21 -7.37
C ALA A 10 -17.81 13.18 -7.91
N PHE A 11 -18.18 14.43 -8.13
CA PHE A 11 -17.26 15.51 -8.53
C PHE A 11 -16.21 15.76 -7.46
N GLY A 12 -16.59 15.74 -6.17
CA GLY A 12 -15.63 15.86 -5.08
C GLY A 12 -14.62 14.72 -5.02
N LEU A 13 -15.03 13.49 -5.33
CA LEU A 13 -14.17 12.30 -5.32
C LEU A 13 -13.25 12.21 -6.54
N LEU A 14 -13.78 12.50 -7.73
CA LEU A 14 -13.11 12.24 -9.00
C LEU A 14 -12.55 13.49 -9.66
N GLY A 15 -13.06 14.67 -9.32
CA GLY A 15 -12.75 15.92 -10.00
C GLY A 15 -11.26 16.25 -9.96
N GLY A 16 -10.59 16.10 -8.81
CA GLY A 16 -9.15 16.30 -8.73
C GLY A 16 -8.34 15.26 -9.51
N ILE A 17 -8.74 13.98 -9.50
CA ILE A 17 -8.08 12.92 -10.29
C ILE A 17 -8.14 13.28 -11.77
N VAL A 18 -9.34 13.58 -12.28
CA VAL A 18 -9.56 13.91 -13.69
C VAL A 18 -8.80 15.19 -14.05
N ALA A 19 -8.86 16.22 -13.21
CA ALA A 19 -8.12 17.46 -13.43
C ALA A 19 -6.61 17.21 -13.53
N TRP A 20 -6.04 16.34 -12.68
CA TRP A 20 -4.62 16.02 -12.73
C TRP A 20 -4.25 15.15 -13.94
N ILE A 21 -5.07 14.16 -14.33
CA ILE A 21 -4.82 13.39 -15.56
C ILE A 21 -4.83 14.30 -16.79
N LEU A 22 -5.79 15.22 -16.86
CA LEU A 22 -5.87 16.20 -17.95
C LEU A 22 -4.74 17.22 -17.89
N HIS A 23 -4.33 17.64 -16.70
CA HIS A 23 -3.16 18.49 -16.50
C HIS A 23 -1.90 17.79 -16.98
N LEU A 24 -1.59 16.61 -16.45
CA LEU A 24 -0.41 15.83 -16.84
C LEU A 24 -0.43 15.53 -18.35
N GLY A 25 -1.48 14.86 -18.84
CA GLY A 25 -1.56 14.49 -20.26
C GLY A 25 -1.56 15.70 -21.19
N GLY A 26 -2.22 16.79 -20.82
CA GLY A 26 -2.24 18.03 -21.59
C GLY A 26 -0.89 18.75 -21.57
N SER A 27 -0.22 18.81 -20.42
CA SER A 27 1.11 19.43 -20.28
C SER A 27 2.11 18.72 -21.19
N TYR A 28 2.17 17.38 -21.14
CA TYR A 28 3.06 16.59 -21.99
C TYR A 28 2.73 16.73 -23.47
N ALA A 29 1.45 16.72 -23.85
CA ALA A 29 1.06 16.89 -25.26
C ALA A 29 1.35 18.31 -25.80
N LEU A 30 1.32 19.32 -24.94
CA LEU A 30 1.56 20.70 -25.32
C LEU A 30 3.04 21.08 -25.37
N VAL A 31 3.92 20.35 -24.66
CA VAL A 31 5.36 20.64 -24.63
C VAL A 31 5.96 20.72 -26.03
N GLU A 32 5.66 19.77 -26.93
CA GLU A 32 6.23 19.74 -28.28
C GLU A 32 5.79 20.94 -29.15
N LEU A 33 4.66 21.56 -28.82
CA LEU A 33 4.12 22.74 -29.51
C LEU A 33 4.60 24.05 -28.88
N VAL A 34 4.69 24.07 -27.54
CA VAL A 34 4.93 25.27 -26.74
C VAL A 34 6.42 25.57 -26.61
N CYS A 35 7.27 24.55 -26.46
CA CYS A 35 8.71 24.75 -26.27
C CYS A 35 9.41 25.34 -27.51
N PRO A 36 9.12 24.91 -28.76
CA PRO A 36 9.70 25.55 -29.94
C PRO A 36 9.21 26.97 -30.19
N SER A 37 8.00 27.30 -29.74
CA SER A 37 7.40 28.63 -29.93
C SER A 37 7.80 29.63 -28.84
N GLY A 38 8.40 29.17 -27.73
CA GLY A 38 8.80 29.99 -26.59
C GLY A 38 7.63 30.61 -25.80
N ASN A 39 6.38 30.29 -26.16
CA ASN A 39 5.19 30.91 -25.58
C ASN A 39 4.51 30.00 -24.55
N MET A 40 4.94 30.12 -23.29
CA MET A 40 4.47 29.28 -22.18
C MET A 40 3.02 29.55 -21.73
N THR A 41 2.34 30.55 -22.30
CA THR A 41 0.99 30.98 -21.88
C THR A 41 0.00 29.82 -21.88
N LEU A 42 0.07 28.95 -22.88
CA LEU A 42 -0.85 27.81 -23.00
C LEU A 42 -0.65 26.78 -21.88
N LEU A 43 0.60 26.53 -21.48
CA LEU A 43 0.96 25.61 -20.40
C LEU A 43 0.50 26.18 -19.04
N HIS A 44 0.68 27.49 -18.82
CA HIS A 44 0.21 28.17 -17.61
C HIS A 44 -1.32 28.18 -17.51
N LEU A 45 -2.02 28.47 -18.62
CA LEU A 45 -3.48 28.45 -18.66
C LEU A 45 -4.04 27.05 -18.37
N LEU A 46 -3.42 26.01 -18.91
CA LEU A 46 -3.80 24.62 -18.60
C LEU A 46 -3.61 24.32 -17.10
N THR A 47 -2.44 24.66 -16.55
CA THR A 47 -2.11 24.43 -15.13
C THR A 47 -3.07 25.16 -14.19
N VAL A 48 -3.28 26.46 -14.40
CA VAL A 48 -4.22 27.26 -13.60
C VAL A 48 -5.65 26.73 -13.76
N GLY A 49 -6.06 26.41 -14.98
CA GLY A 49 -7.39 25.86 -15.27
C GLY A 49 -7.67 24.56 -14.51
N MET A 50 -6.73 23.61 -14.56
CA MET A 50 -6.88 22.33 -13.85
C MET A 50 -6.80 22.50 -12.32
N ALA A 51 -5.96 23.42 -11.82
CA ALA A 51 -5.93 23.76 -10.40
C ALA A 51 -7.27 24.34 -9.91
N VAL A 52 -7.93 25.19 -10.71
CA VAL A 52 -9.27 25.71 -10.41
C VAL A 52 -10.30 24.59 -10.35
N VAL A 53 -10.28 23.66 -11.32
CA VAL A 53 -11.20 22.49 -11.33
C VAL A 53 -10.99 21.61 -10.09
N ALA A 54 -9.74 21.30 -9.75
CA ALA A 54 -9.43 20.51 -8.56
C ALA A 54 -9.83 21.23 -7.26
N THR A 55 -9.63 22.55 -7.17
CA THR A 55 -10.09 23.38 -6.05
C THR A 55 -11.62 23.36 -5.92
N ALA A 56 -12.34 23.47 -7.04
CA ALA A 56 -13.80 23.38 -7.06
C ALA A 56 -14.28 22.00 -6.59
N ALA A 57 -13.58 20.92 -6.95
CA ALA A 57 -13.87 19.58 -6.48
C ALA A 57 -13.70 19.46 -4.95
N VAL A 58 -12.60 19.98 -4.40
CA VAL A 58 -12.37 20.05 -2.94
C VAL A 58 -13.49 20.84 -2.25
N ALA A 59 -13.83 22.03 -2.76
CA ALA A 59 -14.88 22.88 -2.20
C ALA A 59 -16.26 22.20 -2.25
N SER A 60 -16.57 21.50 -3.34
CA SER A 60 -17.80 20.71 -3.49
C SER A 60 -17.88 19.60 -2.43
N ALA A 61 -16.80 18.85 -2.24
CA ALA A 61 -16.71 17.81 -1.22
C ALA A 61 -16.85 18.40 0.19
N TRP A 62 -16.15 19.49 0.49
CA TRP A 62 -16.22 20.21 1.76
C TRP A 62 -17.62 20.73 2.08
N SER A 63 -18.33 21.27 1.09
CA SER A 63 -19.71 21.74 1.25
C SER A 63 -20.67 20.61 1.68
N CYS A 64 -20.42 19.38 1.21
CA CYS A 64 -21.20 18.20 1.59
C CYS A 64 -20.89 17.74 3.04
N LEU A 65 -19.69 18.02 3.57
CA LEU A 65 -19.36 17.78 4.98
C LEU A 65 -20.05 18.76 5.92
N ARG A 66 -20.09 20.05 5.55
CA ARG A 66 -20.69 21.11 6.37
C ARG A 66 -22.21 21.09 6.40
N TRP A 67 -22.86 20.36 5.48
CA TRP A 67 -24.31 20.23 5.45
C TRP A 67 -24.79 19.38 6.64
N ARG A 68 -25.05 20.03 7.79
CA ARG A 68 -25.95 19.52 8.83
C ARG A 68 -27.37 19.56 8.25
N GLY A 69 -28.11 18.45 8.33
CA GLY A 69 -29.49 18.38 7.84
C GLY A 69 -30.27 19.59 8.32
N GLY A 70 -30.97 20.27 7.40
CA GLY A 70 -31.72 21.47 7.71
C GLY A 70 -32.71 21.24 8.84
N GLY A 71 -32.41 21.81 10.00
CA GLY A 71 -33.29 21.93 11.14
C GLY A 71 -33.10 23.33 11.71
N GLY A 72 -34.13 24.16 11.55
CA GLY A 72 -34.38 25.36 12.34
C GLY A 72 -33.45 26.56 12.11
N ALA A 73 -33.74 27.38 11.10
CA ALA A 73 -33.47 28.81 11.17
C ALA A 73 -34.34 29.54 10.13
N GLY A 74 -35.42 30.18 10.59
CA GLY A 74 -36.15 31.16 9.78
C GLY A 74 -37.66 31.13 9.94
N ALA A 75 -38.17 31.67 11.06
CA ALA A 75 -39.36 32.53 11.12
C ALA A 75 -39.75 32.74 12.59
N GLY A 76 -39.12 33.74 13.23
CA GLY A 76 -39.75 34.42 14.34
C GLY A 76 -40.75 35.42 13.77
N ALA A 77 -42.04 35.18 13.97
CA ALA A 77 -43.10 36.17 13.91
C ALA A 77 -44.29 35.58 14.70
N GLY A 78 -44.74 36.31 15.72
CA GLY A 78 -45.58 35.79 16.79
C GLY A 78 -47.05 35.55 16.44
N GLY A 79 -47.75 34.91 17.38
CA GLY A 79 -49.19 34.87 17.43
C GLY A 79 -49.75 33.64 18.17
N GLY A 80 -50.30 33.88 19.36
CA GLY A 80 -51.57 33.29 19.81
C GLY A 80 -51.59 31.86 20.39
N ASP A 81 -52.06 31.78 21.63
CA ASP A 81 -52.56 30.60 22.34
C ASP A 81 -53.56 29.74 21.52
N GLY A 82 -53.56 28.43 21.78
CA GLY A 82 -54.68 27.56 21.40
C GLY A 82 -54.41 26.04 21.40
N GLY A 83 -54.73 25.39 22.52
CA GLY A 83 -55.39 24.07 22.65
C GLY A 83 -55.04 22.85 21.78
N GLY A 84 -54.70 21.74 22.46
CA GLY A 84 -55.47 20.48 22.31
C GLY A 84 -54.96 19.39 21.34
N GLY A 85 -54.47 18.28 21.91
CA GLY A 85 -54.84 16.92 21.50
C GLY A 85 -54.11 16.26 20.32
N GLY A 86 -53.78 14.97 20.50
CA GLY A 86 -53.60 14.04 19.38
C GLY A 86 -52.24 13.35 19.33
N GLY A 87 -52.18 12.13 19.88
CA GLY A 87 -51.04 11.24 19.72
C GLY A 87 -50.82 10.83 18.26
N GLY A 88 -49.55 10.85 17.85
CA GLY A 88 -49.06 10.31 16.60
C GLY A 88 -47.57 10.05 16.72
N ARG A 89 -47.20 8.91 17.31
CA ARG A 89 -45.83 8.38 17.21
C ARG A 89 -45.61 7.99 15.75
N SER A 90 -45.05 8.91 14.97
CA SER A 90 -44.52 8.59 13.65
C SER A 90 -43.27 7.74 13.81
N ASP A 91 -43.38 6.55 13.26
CA ASP A 91 -42.33 5.55 13.12
C ASP A 91 -41.18 6.14 12.28
N GLY A 92 -40.09 6.54 12.94
CA GLY A 92 -38.90 7.11 12.34
C GLY A 92 -37.85 6.05 12.03
N SER A 93 -38.23 4.95 11.39
CA SER A 93 -37.27 3.98 10.88
C SER A 93 -36.59 4.54 9.62
N HIS A 94 -35.25 4.62 9.67
CA HIS A 94 -34.30 4.97 8.59
C HIS A 94 -33.96 6.46 8.32
N PRO A 95 -32.98 7.03 9.07
CA PRO A 95 -32.07 8.00 8.43
C PRO A 95 -30.57 7.84 8.75
N HIS A 96 -30.15 6.92 9.61
CA HIS A 96 -28.75 6.92 10.09
C HIS A 96 -27.70 6.55 9.01
N THR A 97 -27.98 5.60 8.12
CA THR A 97 -26.96 5.04 7.20
C THR A 97 -26.61 5.93 5.99
N SER A 98 -27.57 6.71 5.47
CA SER A 98 -27.33 7.57 4.30
C SER A 98 -26.51 8.82 4.63
N SER A 99 -26.63 9.30 5.87
CA SER A 99 -25.89 10.46 6.38
C SER A 99 -24.40 10.16 6.58
N GLU A 100 -24.07 8.98 7.11
CA GLU A 100 -22.69 8.55 7.32
C GLU A 100 -21.96 8.27 6.01
N LEU A 101 -22.64 7.62 5.05
CA LEU A 101 -22.10 7.43 3.70
C LEU A 101 -21.80 8.76 3.00
N THR A 102 -22.72 9.73 3.11
CA THR A 102 -22.54 11.05 2.51
C THR A 102 -21.31 11.74 3.10
N ARG A 103 -21.14 11.71 4.43
CA ARG A 103 -19.96 12.27 5.10
C ARG A 103 -18.69 11.54 4.72
N PHE A 104 -18.75 10.21 4.61
CA PHE A 104 -17.63 9.38 4.20
C PHE A 104 -17.13 9.75 2.79
N LEU A 105 -18.02 9.77 1.81
CA LEU A 105 -17.69 10.12 0.42
C LEU A 105 -17.21 11.57 0.31
N ALA A 106 -17.78 12.47 1.11
CA ALA A 106 -17.35 13.86 1.15
C ALA A 106 -15.95 14.03 1.77
N MET A 107 -15.60 13.32 2.85
CA MET A 107 -14.23 13.30 3.37
C MET A 107 -13.26 12.73 2.34
N GLY A 108 -13.62 11.59 1.74
CA GLY A 108 -12.84 11.00 0.64
C GLY A 108 -12.56 12.01 -0.46
N GLY A 109 -13.59 12.73 -0.91
CA GLY A 109 -13.43 13.75 -1.95
C GLY A 109 -12.52 14.93 -1.56
N VAL A 110 -12.59 15.41 -0.32
CA VAL A 110 -11.68 16.47 0.14
C VAL A 110 -10.23 16.01 0.09
N PHE A 111 -9.94 14.80 0.58
CA PHE A 111 -8.58 14.26 0.60
C PHE A 111 -8.07 13.90 -0.80
N THR A 112 -8.90 13.23 -1.60
CA THR A 112 -8.53 12.81 -2.95
C THR A 112 -8.33 14.01 -3.86
N SER A 113 -9.30 14.91 -3.97
CA SER A 113 -9.14 16.09 -4.84
C SER A 113 -8.10 17.08 -4.30
N GLY A 114 -7.91 17.16 -2.98
CA GLY A 114 -6.90 18.01 -2.36
C GLY A 114 -5.48 17.55 -2.68
N PHE A 115 -5.23 16.25 -2.73
CA PHE A 115 -3.93 15.72 -3.13
C PHE A 115 -3.59 16.02 -4.59
N PHE A 116 -4.52 15.75 -5.50
CA PHE A 116 -4.26 16.00 -6.91
C PHE A 116 -4.16 17.50 -7.21
N LEU A 117 -4.91 18.35 -6.49
CA LEU A 117 -4.68 19.79 -6.49
C LEU A 117 -3.25 20.13 -6.04
N PHE A 118 -2.76 19.53 -4.95
CA PHE A 118 -1.40 19.72 -4.49
C PHE A 118 -0.38 19.31 -5.55
N LEU A 119 -0.56 18.17 -6.24
CA LEU A 119 0.32 17.75 -7.33
C LEU A 119 0.33 18.75 -8.50
N ILE A 120 -0.85 19.20 -8.97
CA ILE A 120 -0.96 20.19 -10.04
C ILE A 120 -0.21 21.48 -9.64
N VAL A 121 -0.37 21.94 -8.40
CA VAL A 121 0.29 23.14 -7.90
C VAL A 121 1.79 22.90 -7.75
N ALA A 122 2.23 21.78 -7.19
CA ALA A 122 3.64 21.46 -6.98
C ALA A 122 4.41 21.38 -8.31
N GLU A 123 3.80 20.79 -9.33
CA GLU A 123 4.36 20.69 -10.68
C GLU A 123 4.31 22.04 -11.41
N GLY A 124 3.21 22.78 -11.29
CA GLY A 124 2.97 24.02 -12.01
C GLY A 124 3.64 25.27 -11.43
N LEU A 125 3.91 25.30 -10.13
CA LEU A 125 4.40 26.46 -9.41
C LEU A 125 5.79 26.93 -9.89
N PRO A 126 6.78 26.05 -10.14
CA PRO A 126 8.08 26.48 -10.68
C PRO A 126 7.94 27.22 -12.01
N ALA A 127 7.09 26.72 -12.92
CA ALA A 127 6.84 27.38 -14.20
C ALA A 127 6.16 28.75 -14.01
N LEU A 128 5.21 28.86 -13.07
CA LEU A 128 4.55 30.13 -12.75
C LEU A 128 5.46 31.18 -12.10
N LEU A 129 6.53 30.74 -11.43
CA LEU A 129 7.52 31.61 -10.77
C LEU A 129 8.73 31.94 -11.66
N GLY A 130 8.63 31.68 -12.97
CA GLY A 130 9.67 32.03 -13.94
C GLY A 130 10.75 30.97 -14.15
N GLY A 131 10.55 29.75 -13.64
CA GLY A 131 11.34 28.59 -14.06
C GLY A 131 10.99 28.19 -15.50
N ASP A 132 11.98 27.71 -16.26
CA ASP A 132 11.77 27.24 -17.63
C ASP A 132 11.19 25.81 -17.62
N PRO A 133 9.90 25.61 -17.94
CA PRO A 133 9.29 24.28 -17.98
C PRO A 133 9.87 23.41 -19.11
N CYS A 134 10.44 24.03 -20.14
CA CYS A 134 11.03 23.33 -21.28
C CYS A 134 12.46 22.84 -21.01
N ALA A 135 13.12 23.38 -19.98
CA ALA A 135 14.44 22.92 -19.55
C ALA A 135 14.40 21.54 -18.84
N HIS A 136 13.22 21.11 -18.36
CA HIS A 136 13.06 19.96 -17.46
C HIS A 136 12.09 18.89 -17.98
N VAL A 137 11.57 19.03 -19.20
CA VAL A 137 10.81 17.93 -19.80
C VAL A 137 11.79 16.78 -19.98
N PRO A 138 11.57 15.61 -19.38
CA PRO A 138 12.25 14.40 -19.80
C PRO A 138 11.70 14.11 -21.20
N THR A 139 12.27 14.75 -22.21
CA THR A 139 12.02 14.35 -23.57
C THR A 139 12.56 12.93 -23.67
N LEU A 140 11.67 11.99 -23.94
CA LEU A 140 12.01 10.69 -24.49
C LEU A 140 12.71 10.82 -25.87
N ASP A 141 13.05 12.04 -26.31
CA ASP A 141 13.98 12.35 -27.39
C ASP A 141 15.44 12.06 -27.04
N ARG A 142 15.79 11.87 -25.75
CA ARG A 142 16.88 10.94 -25.50
C ARG A 142 16.25 9.58 -25.71
N PRO A 143 16.62 8.82 -26.77
CA PRO A 143 16.27 7.41 -26.79
C PRO A 143 16.61 6.86 -25.40
N ILE A 144 15.91 5.81 -24.96
CA ILE A 144 16.52 4.90 -24.00
C ILE A 144 17.74 4.34 -24.76
N ILE A 145 18.84 5.11 -24.77
CA ILE A 145 20.09 4.74 -25.34
C ILE A 145 20.58 3.77 -24.30
N PHE A 146 20.24 2.50 -24.47
CA PHE A 146 21.13 1.44 -24.06
C PHE A 146 22.46 1.80 -24.72
N ARG A 147 23.33 2.52 -24.01
CA ARG A 147 24.72 2.62 -24.43
C ARG A 147 25.20 1.19 -24.34
N GLY A 148 25.19 0.50 -25.49
CA GLY A 148 25.82 -0.80 -25.62
C GLY A 148 27.21 -0.70 -24.99
N PRO A 149 27.66 -1.74 -24.28
CA PRO A 149 28.83 -1.67 -23.42
C PRO A 149 29.95 -0.98 -24.20
N GLY A 150 30.29 0.24 -23.78
CA GLY A 150 31.38 0.99 -24.36
C GLY A 150 32.61 0.14 -24.13
N ALA A 151 33.12 -0.47 -25.19
CA ALA A 151 34.26 -1.38 -25.12
C ALA A 151 35.40 -0.67 -24.38
N PRO A 152 35.75 -1.10 -23.15
CA PRO A 152 37.04 -0.74 -22.60
C PRO A 152 38.07 -1.54 -23.40
N GLY A 153 39.11 -0.85 -23.85
CA GLY A 153 40.09 -1.37 -24.78
C GLY A 153 40.59 -2.78 -24.46
N SER A 154 40.87 -3.48 -25.54
CA SER A 154 41.74 -4.66 -25.62
C SER A 154 42.80 -4.70 -24.51
N ALA A 155 42.51 -5.39 -23.42
CA ALA A 155 43.52 -5.98 -22.57
C ALA A 155 43.46 -7.49 -22.83
N ALA A 156 44.52 -7.97 -23.46
CA ALA A 156 44.71 -9.35 -23.86
C ALA A 156 44.40 -10.32 -22.70
N MET A 157 43.51 -11.28 -22.96
CA MET A 157 43.46 -12.54 -22.23
C MET A 157 44.76 -13.31 -22.50
N PRO A 158 45.59 -13.64 -21.49
CA PRO A 158 46.49 -14.76 -21.60
C PRO A 158 45.64 -16.02 -21.35
N GLY A 159 45.48 -16.83 -22.39
CA GLY A 159 44.94 -18.17 -22.26
C GLY A 159 45.84 -19.10 -21.44
N LEU A 160 45.31 -20.31 -21.17
CA LEU A 160 45.94 -21.46 -20.52
C LEU A 160 46.17 -21.24 -19.00
N LEU A 161 45.41 -21.86 -18.09
CA LEU A 161 45.29 -23.29 -17.81
C LEU A 161 44.13 -23.41 -16.79
N MET A 162 43.02 -24.11 -17.03
CA MET A 162 42.84 -25.50 -16.63
C MET A 162 41.65 -26.09 -17.40
N ALA A 163 41.96 -26.82 -18.48
CA ALA A 163 41.08 -27.88 -18.94
C ALA A 163 41.25 -29.05 -17.97
N GLY A 164 40.19 -29.39 -17.24
CA GLY A 164 40.18 -30.58 -16.42
C GLY A 164 38.98 -30.60 -15.47
N TRP A 165 38.07 -31.54 -15.76
CA TRP A 165 36.94 -31.99 -14.94
C TRP A 165 35.60 -31.30 -15.21
N GLY A 166 34.80 -32.00 -16.02
CA GLY A 166 33.41 -31.70 -16.29
C GLY A 166 32.54 -31.87 -15.04
N GLY A 167 31.58 -30.95 -14.93
CA GLY A 167 30.47 -31.02 -14.00
C GLY A 167 29.68 -29.73 -14.14
N ALA A 168 28.39 -29.84 -14.47
CA ALA A 168 27.44 -28.74 -14.57
C ALA A 168 27.26 -27.92 -13.26
N GLY A 169 28.12 -28.11 -12.25
CA GLY A 169 28.13 -27.39 -10.98
C GLY A 169 29.14 -26.23 -10.89
N ALA A 170 30.07 -26.09 -11.84
CA ALA A 170 31.05 -25.00 -11.81
C ALA A 170 30.44 -23.58 -11.86
N PRO A 171 29.41 -23.27 -12.69
CA PRO A 171 28.74 -21.97 -12.62
C PRO A 171 27.89 -21.81 -11.35
N PHE A 172 27.40 -22.91 -10.78
CA PHE A 172 26.59 -22.90 -9.55
C PHE A 172 27.42 -22.57 -8.29
N LEU A 173 28.70 -22.97 -8.28
CA LEU A 173 29.62 -22.63 -7.19
C LEU A 173 30.29 -21.26 -7.37
N ALA A 174 30.42 -20.76 -8.61
CA ALA A 174 30.87 -19.39 -8.88
C ALA A 174 29.84 -18.33 -8.43
N GLY A 175 28.53 -18.67 -8.46
CA GLY A 175 27.47 -17.82 -7.91
C GLY A 175 27.46 -17.72 -6.37
N LEU A 176 28.15 -18.62 -5.65
CA LEU A 176 28.28 -18.56 -4.19
C LEU A 176 29.34 -17.55 -3.70
N ALA A 177 30.16 -17.02 -4.62
CA ALA A 177 31.34 -16.24 -4.29
C ALA A 177 31.40 -14.87 -4.98
N HIS A 178 30.31 -14.36 -5.57
CA HIS A 178 30.28 -12.98 -6.01
C HIS A 178 30.19 -12.06 -4.79
N ALA A 179 31.36 -11.54 -4.43
CA ALA A 179 31.50 -10.40 -3.55
C ALA A 179 30.60 -9.26 -4.04
N ARG A 180 29.96 -8.58 -3.09
CA ARG A 180 29.21 -7.32 -3.29
C ARG A 180 29.87 -6.46 -4.36
N GLY A 181 29.19 -6.29 -5.47
CA GLY A 181 29.69 -5.61 -6.65
C GLY A 181 28.59 -5.41 -7.67
N LEU A 182 28.76 -4.39 -8.51
CA LEU A 182 27.81 -4.05 -9.57
C LEU A 182 27.65 -5.23 -10.53
N VAL A 183 26.41 -5.56 -10.88
CA VAL A 183 26.09 -6.70 -11.74
C VAL A 183 26.05 -6.25 -13.21
N PRO A 184 26.91 -6.77 -14.10
CA PRO A 184 26.85 -6.45 -15.53
C PRO A 184 25.62 -7.06 -16.21
N PRO A 185 25.09 -6.44 -17.30
CA PRO A 185 23.92 -6.95 -18.02
C PRO A 185 24.03 -8.40 -18.49
N GLY A 186 25.23 -8.86 -18.86
CA GLY A 186 25.46 -10.23 -19.35
C GLY A 186 25.42 -11.32 -18.29
N GLU A 187 25.58 -10.95 -17.01
CA GLU A 187 25.69 -11.89 -15.88
C GLU A 187 24.44 -11.93 -15.01
N ALA A 188 23.55 -10.94 -15.18
CA ALA A 188 22.33 -10.75 -14.40
C ALA A 188 21.56 -12.04 -14.11
N TRP A 189 21.27 -12.87 -15.11
CA TRP A 189 20.46 -14.09 -14.93
C TRP A 189 21.11 -15.17 -14.07
N PHE A 190 22.43 -15.13 -13.88
CA PHE A 190 23.22 -16.14 -13.18
C PHE A 190 23.63 -15.73 -11.77
N THR A 191 23.49 -14.45 -11.42
CA THR A 191 23.82 -13.92 -10.09
C THR A 191 22.65 -14.10 -9.14
N TRP A 192 22.65 -15.18 -8.36
CA TRP A 192 21.63 -15.46 -7.34
C TRP A 192 22.20 -15.16 -5.95
N ASN A 193 21.34 -14.78 -5.00
CA ASN A 193 21.73 -14.57 -3.61
C ASN A 193 21.21 -15.70 -2.70
N PRO A 194 21.96 -16.81 -2.53
CA PRO A 194 21.57 -17.90 -1.65
C PRO A 194 21.97 -17.66 -0.20
N ASP A 195 21.68 -16.47 0.37
CA ASP A 195 21.97 -16.20 1.78
C ASP A 195 21.31 -17.27 2.69
N PRO A 196 22.10 -18.03 3.47
CA PRO A 196 21.58 -19.09 4.33
C PRO A 196 20.52 -18.61 5.33
N TRP A 197 20.62 -17.37 5.82
CA TRP A 197 19.68 -16.81 6.79
C TRP A 197 18.34 -16.47 6.15
N ILE A 198 18.35 -15.92 4.93
CA ILE A 198 17.13 -15.67 4.16
C ILE A 198 16.44 -16.99 3.85
N LEU A 199 17.18 -17.97 3.34
CA LEU A 199 16.64 -19.30 3.03
C LEU A 199 16.08 -19.99 4.27
N LEU A 200 16.78 -19.94 5.41
CA LEU A 200 16.32 -20.50 6.67
C LEU A 200 15.04 -19.80 7.16
N GLY A 201 14.96 -18.48 7.06
CA GLY A 201 13.78 -17.70 7.42
C GLY A 201 12.56 -18.08 6.57
N LEU A 202 12.72 -18.13 5.24
CA LEU A 202 11.67 -18.51 4.31
C LEU A 202 11.23 -19.97 4.51
N ALA A 203 12.18 -20.89 4.71
CA ALA A 203 11.91 -22.30 5.01
C ALA A 203 11.18 -22.45 6.36
N ALA A 204 11.54 -21.69 7.38
CA ALA A 204 10.86 -21.69 8.67
C ALA A 204 9.42 -21.17 8.56
N MET A 205 9.20 -20.08 7.82
CA MET A 205 7.86 -19.54 7.56
C MET A 205 6.97 -20.57 6.84
N ALA A 206 7.47 -21.15 5.74
CA ALA A 206 6.75 -22.17 4.98
C ALA A 206 6.51 -23.45 5.80
N GLY A 207 7.57 -23.97 6.44
CA GLY A 207 7.53 -25.23 7.19
C GLY A 207 6.59 -25.19 8.39
N THR A 208 6.63 -24.10 9.18
CA THR A 208 5.72 -23.94 10.32
C THR A 208 4.26 -23.81 9.87
N TYR A 209 3.98 -23.05 8.81
CA TYR A 209 2.64 -22.91 8.26
C TYR A 209 2.11 -24.25 7.73
N LEU A 210 2.88 -24.94 6.89
CA LEU A 210 2.50 -26.24 6.32
C LEU A 210 2.32 -27.32 7.39
N LEU A 211 3.16 -27.34 8.42
CA LEU A 211 2.99 -28.25 9.56
C LEU A 211 1.66 -28.00 10.28
N GLY A 212 1.31 -26.73 10.48
CA GLY A 212 0.03 -26.31 11.03
C GLY A 212 -1.16 -26.74 10.19
N VAL A 213 -1.11 -26.48 8.88
CA VAL A 213 -2.12 -26.90 7.89
C VAL A 213 -2.30 -28.42 7.92
N ARG A 214 -1.20 -29.18 7.89
CA ARG A 214 -1.22 -30.65 7.92
C ARG A 214 -1.89 -31.16 9.20
N ARG A 215 -1.54 -30.59 10.37
CA ARG A 215 -2.14 -30.97 11.66
C ARG A 215 -3.62 -30.59 11.75
N LEU A 216 -4.03 -29.47 11.15
CA LEU A 216 -5.41 -29.05 11.08
C LEU A 216 -6.23 -30.00 10.20
N TRP A 217 -5.78 -30.26 8.97
CA TRP A 217 -6.50 -31.10 8.01
C TRP A 217 -6.50 -32.58 8.40
N ALA A 218 -5.46 -33.09 9.06
CA ALA A 218 -5.45 -34.44 9.61
C ALA A 218 -6.55 -34.69 10.65
N ARG A 219 -7.09 -33.62 11.27
CA ARG A 219 -8.16 -33.74 12.29
C ARG A 219 -9.52 -33.28 11.81
N ALA A 220 -9.58 -32.16 11.09
CA ALA A 220 -10.83 -31.55 10.65
C ALA A 220 -11.28 -32.04 9.26
N GLY A 221 -10.39 -32.72 8.52
CA GLY A 221 -10.56 -33.02 7.10
C GLY A 221 -9.94 -31.94 6.21
N LYS A 222 -9.55 -32.32 4.99
CA LYS A 222 -8.92 -31.42 4.00
C LYS A 222 -9.85 -30.24 3.69
N GLY A 223 -9.32 -29.03 3.75
CA GLY A 223 -10.05 -27.80 3.46
C GLY A 223 -11.00 -27.31 4.58
N ARG A 224 -11.21 -28.08 5.65
CA ARG A 224 -11.97 -27.61 6.81
C ARG A 224 -11.12 -26.72 7.71
N GLY A 225 -11.71 -25.60 8.15
CA GLY A 225 -11.04 -24.55 8.92
C GLY A 225 -10.21 -23.59 8.07
N LEU A 226 -9.41 -24.13 7.14
CA LEU A 226 -8.60 -23.36 6.20
C LEU A 226 -8.71 -23.95 4.78
N PRO A 227 -9.35 -23.24 3.83
CA PRO A 227 -9.54 -23.73 2.47
C PRO A 227 -8.22 -23.78 1.67
N PRO A 228 -8.07 -24.69 0.69
CA PRO A 228 -6.82 -24.87 -0.06
C PRO A 228 -6.32 -23.62 -0.79
N TRP A 229 -7.22 -22.78 -1.32
CA TRP A 229 -6.83 -21.56 -2.02
C TRP A 229 -6.07 -20.57 -1.10
N ARG A 230 -6.37 -20.55 0.21
CA ARG A 230 -5.63 -19.71 1.17
C ARG A 230 -4.25 -20.28 1.44
N VAL A 231 -4.12 -21.59 1.48
CA VAL A 231 -2.81 -22.26 1.56
C VAL A 231 -2.00 -21.93 0.31
N GLY A 232 -2.61 -22.02 -0.87
CA GLY A 232 -2.01 -21.60 -2.13
C GLY A 232 -1.57 -20.14 -2.14
N ALA A 233 -2.40 -19.22 -1.64
CA ALA A 233 -2.07 -17.80 -1.53
C ALA A 233 -0.86 -17.57 -0.59
N TYR A 234 -0.81 -18.24 0.56
CA TYR A 234 0.34 -18.13 1.46
C TYR A 234 1.64 -18.60 0.79
N LEU A 235 1.60 -19.78 0.15
CA LEU A 235 2.76 -20.32 -0.54
C LEU A 235 3.18 -19.47 -1.73
N ALA A 236 2.23 -18.88 -2.46
CA ALA A 236 2.52 -17.90 -3.50
C ALA A 236 3.22 -16.67 -2.90
N GLY A 237 2.78 -16.17 -1.74
CA GLY A 237 3.46 -15.10 -1.02
C GLY A 237 4.91 -15.45 -0.66
N ILE A 238 5.16 -16.67 -0.16
CA ILE A 238 6.52 -17.17 0.11
C ILE A 238 7.34 -17.24 -1.19
N TRP A 239 6.77 -17.71 -2.28
CA TRP A 239 7.44 -17.75 -3.59
C TRP A 239 7.82 -16.36 -4.10
N ILE A 240 6.96 -15.35 -3.90
CA ILE A 240 7.30 -13.97 -4.24
C ILE A 240 8.44 -13.45 -3.35
N LEU A 241 8.51 -13.84 -2.08
CA LEU A 241 9.67 -13.51 -1.25
C LEU A 241 10.96 -14.17 -1.75
N VAL A 242 10.90 -15.44 -2.18
CA VAL A 242 12.05 -16.12 -2.81
C VAL A 242 12.47 -15.37 -4.09
N LEU A 243 11.50 -15.00 -4.93
CA LEU A 243 11.76 -14.24 -6.14
C LEU A 243 12.42 -12.88 -5.80
N ALA A 244 11.94 -12.17 -4.79
CA ALA A 244 12.47 -10.86 -4.43
C ALA A 244 13.85 -10.92 -3.75
N LEU A 245 14.13 -11.94 -2.92
CA LEU A 245 15.30 -11.95 -2.02
C LEU A 245 16.39 -12.96 -2.40
N VAL A 246 16.11 -13.91 -3.29
CA VAL A 246 17.05 -14.99 -3.65
C VAL A 246 17.40 -14.95 -5.14
N SER A 247 16.48 -14.48 -5.96
CA SER A 247 16.70 -14.35 -7.41
C SER A 247 17.63 -13.17 -7.74
N PRO A 248 18.06 -13.03 -9.01
CA PRO A 248 18.83 -11.89 -9.48
C PRO A 248 18.28 -10.50 -9.17
N ILE A 249 17.00 -10.38 -8.82
CA ILE A 249 16.39 -9.10 -8.41
C ILE A 249 17.15 -8.49 -7.22
N ASP A 250 17.60 -9.29 -6.27
CA ASP A 250 18.28 -8.82 -5.07
C ASP A 250 19.65 -8.16 -5.37
N PRO A 251 20.61 -8.84 -6.03
CA PRO A 251 21.88 -8.20 -6.38
C PRO A 251 21.73 -7.12 -7.46
N LEU A 252 20.74 -7.23 -8.36
CA LEU A 252 20.41 -6.13 -9.29
C LEU A 252 19.82 -4.93 -8.56
N GLY A 253 19.16 -5.11 -7.43
CA GLY A 253 18.67 -4.04 -6.58
C GLY A 253 19.78 -3.26 -5.88
N GLU A 254 20.96 -3.86 -5.68
CA GLU A 254 22.15 -3.12 -5.25
C GLU A 254 22.78 -2.32 -6.41
N THR A 255 22.55 -2.74 -7.66
CA THR A 255 23.13 -2.11 -8.86
C THR A 255 22.25 -0.99 -9.41
N LEU A 256 20.95 -1.23 -9.57
CA LEU A 256 19.97 -0.33 -10.17
C LEU A 256 18.90 0.04 -9.15
N PHE A 257 18.68 1.35 -8.99
CA PHE A 257 17.67 1.89 -8.10
C PHE A 257 16.25 1.52 -8.56
N SER A 258 16.02 1.42 -9.87
CA SER A 258 14.74 0.92 -10.41
C SER A 258 14.43 -0.53 -10.03
N VAL A 259 15.43 -1.42 -10.07
CA VAL A 259 15.26 -2.82 -9.66
C VAL A 259 15.11 -2.93 -8.15
N HIS A 260 15.81 -2.08 -7.40
CA HIS A 260 15.61 -1.95 -5.95
C HIS A 260 14.15 -1.61 -5.61
N MET A 261 13.54 -0.68 -6.36
CA MET A 261 12.11 -0.36 -6.18
C MET A 261 11.19 -1.52 -6.58
N VAL A 262 11.54 -2.31 -7.60
CA VAL A 262 10.81 -3.55 -7.92
C VAL A 262 10.84 -4.51 -6.72
N GLN A 263 12.01 -4.69 -6.10
CA GLN A 263 12.17 -5.55 -4.93
C GLN A 263 11.27 -5.09 -3.78
N HIS A 264 11.30 -3.80 -3.43
CA HIS A 264 10.43 -3.21 -2.42
C HIS A 264 8.93 -3.38 -2.74
N MET A 265 8.52 -3.19 -4.00
CA MET A 265 7.13 -3.40 -4.42
C MET A 265 6.71 -4.86 -4.30
N LEU A 266 7.56 -5.81 -4.69
CA LEU A 266 7.28 -7.23 -4.53
C LEU A 266 7.05 -7.62 -3.06
N LEU A 267 7.85 -7.08 -2.14
CA LEU A 267 7.68 -7.31 -0.70
C LEU A 267 6.35 -6.74 -0.18
N MET A 268 6.07 -5.46 -0.46
CA MET A 268 4.99 -4.72 0.19
C MET A 268 3.61 -4.91 -0.45
N VAL A 269 3.52 -4.87 -1.78
CA VAL A 269 2.23 -4.86 -2.50
C VAL A 269 1.87 -6.20 -3.13
N VAL A 270 2.80 -7.17 -3.17
CA VAL A 270 2.54 -8.52 -3.70
C VAL A 270 2.65 -9.60 -2.63
N ALA A 271 3.82 -9.78 -2.01
CA ALA A 271 4.05 -10.83 -1.03
C ALA A 271 3.21 -10.65 0.24
N ALA A 272 3.27 -9.46 0.87
CA ALA A 272 2.55 -9.19 2.11
C ALA A 272 1.03 -9.46 2.04
N PRO A 273 0.25 -8.99 1.03
CA PRO A 273 -1.18 -9.29 0.96
C PRO A 273 -1.44 -10.79 0.74
N LEU A 274 -0.64 -11.47 -0.10
CA LEU A 274 -0.75 -12.92 -0.32
C LEU A 274 -0.53 -13.72 0.98
N LEU A 275 0.51 -13.35 1.75
CA LEU A 275 0.79 -13.94 3.06
C LEU A 275 -0.39 -13.73 4.02
N VAL A 276 -0.95 -12.52 4.10
CA VAL A 276 -2.09 -12.22 4.98
C VAL A 276 -3.35 -12.97 4.56
N LEU A 277 -3.67 -13.05 3.26
CA LEU A 277 -4.80 -13.82 2.73
C LEU A 277 -4.74 -15.30 3.13
N GLY A 278 -3.52 -15.83 3.29
CA GLY A 278 -3.24 -17.16 3.78
C GLY A 278 -3.65 -17.44 5.24
N ARG A 279 -4.01 -16.41 6.02
CA ARG A 279 -4.34 -16.50 7.45
C ARG A 279 -3.25 -17.22 8.26
N PRO A 280 -2.03 -16.68 8.29
CA PRO A 280 -0.85 -17.35 8.85
C PRO A 280 -1.04 -17.71 10.33
N HIS A 281 -1.79 -16.89 11.08
CA HIS A 281 -2.12 -17.18 12.48
C HIS A 281 -2.81 -18.52 12.71
N ILE A 282 -3.68 -18.97 11.79
CA ILE A 282 -4.33 -20.29 11.94
C ILE A 282 -3.28 -21.39 11.77
N GLY A 283 -2.45 -21.29 10.73
CA GLY A 283 -1.36 -22.24 10.49
C GLY A 283 -0.40 -22.30 11.69
N TRP A 284 0.14 -21.16 12.09
CA TRP A 284 1.13 -21.09 13.16
C TRP A 284 0.59 -21.54 14.52
N LEU A 285 -0.65 -21.20 14.87
CA LEU A 285 -1.27 -21.71 16.10
C LEU A 285 -1.33 -23.23 16.08
N TRP A 286 -1.74 -23.84 14.96
CA TRP A 286 -1.80 -25.31 14.86
C TRP A 286 -0.44 -25.99 14.73
N ALA A 287 0.63 -25.23 14.45
CA ALA A 287 2.01 -25.71 14.46
C ALA A 287 2.57 -25.92 15.88
N LEU A 288 2.01 -25.26 16.90
CA LEU A 288 2.42 -25.43 18.29
C LEU A 288 1.93 -26.77 18.90
N PRO A 289 2.69 -27.40 19.81
CA PRO A 289 2.22 -28.57 20.55
C PRO A 289 0.98 -28.25 21.40
N ARG A 290 0.04 -29.20 21.48
CA ARG A 290 -1.26 -29.03 22.18
C ARG A 290 -1.14 -28.56 23.63
N ARG A 291 -0.10 -28.99 24.35
CA ARG A 291 0.16 -28.57 25.73
C ARG A 291 0.29 -27.06 25.85
N HIS A 292 1.11 -26.45 24.98
CA HIS A 292 1.34 -25.01 24.99
C HIS A 292 0.09 -24.23 24.54
N LEU A 293 -0.66 -24.74 23.55
CA LEU A 293 -1.90 -24.09 23.10
C LEU A 293 -2.97 -24.02 24.18
N ARG A 294 -3.13 -25.10 24.97
CA ARG A 294 -4.10 -25.13 26.07
C ARG A 294 -3.71 -24.13 27.16
N THR A 295 -2.44 -24.11 27.56
CA THR A 295 -1.89 -23.16 28.53
C THR A 295 -2.02 -21.71 28.05
N LEU A 296 -1.70 -21.43 26.78
CA LEU A 296 -1.88 -20.09 26.20
C LEU A 296 -3.36 -19.69 26.19
N ALA A 297 -4.27 -20.60 25.81
CA ALA A 297 -5.69 -20.32 25.74
C ALA A 297 -6.30 -20.06 27.13
N THR A 298 -5.91 -20.81 28.17
CA THR A 298 -6.39 -20.60 29.54
C THR A 298 -5.95 -19.25 30.09
N HIS A 299 -4.66 -18.89 29.92
CA HIS A 299 -4.16 -17.58 30.37
C HIS A 299 -4.72 -16.42 29.52
N TRP A 300 -4.89 -16.61 28.21
CA TRP A 300 -5.46 -15.59 27.31
C TRP A 300 -6.94 -15.28 27.60
N ASN A 301 -7.73 -16.33 27.86
CA ASN A 301 -9.15 -16.20 28.22
C ASN A 301 -9.30 -15.67 29.66
N GLY A 302 -8.45 -16.13 30.59
CA GLY A 302 -8.43 -15.67 31.99
C GLY A 302 -8.07 -14.19 32.13
N ALA A 303 -7.08 -13.71 31.37
CA ALA A 303 -6.70 -12.29 31.35
C ALA A 303 -7.79 -11.35 30.81
N GLY A 304 -8.78 -11.87 30.08
CA GLY A 304 -9.93 -11.10 29.58
C GLY A 304 -11.19 -11.20 30.44
N ALA A 305 -11.25 -12.15 31.37
CA ALA A 305 -12.48 -12.54 32.09
C ALA A 305 -12.60 -11.94 33.51
N GLY A 306 -11.63 -11.13 33.96
CA GLY A 306 -11.67 -10.49 35.27
C GLY A 306 -11.61 -11.45 36.48
N LYS A 307 -11.30 -12.74 36.26
CA LYS A 307 -11.17 -13.72 37.34
C LYS A 307 -9.88 -13.49 38.12
N ALA A 308 -9.96 -13.52 39.45
CA ALA A 308 -8.78 -13.47 40.31
C ALA A 308 -7.80 -14.63 39.99
N PRO A 309 -6.48 -14.41 40.00
CA PRO A 309 -5.50 -15.49 39.86
C PRO A 309 -5.50 -16.37 41.12
N GLU A 310 -5.37 -17.69 40.94
CA GLU A 310 -5.33 -18.63 42.07
C GLU A 310 -3.91 -18.77 42.66
N SER A 311 -2.88 -18.30 41.94
CA SER A 311 -1.49 -18.24 42.42
C SER A 311 -0.72 -17.03 41.88
N ALA A 312 0.36 -16.62 42.57
CA ALA A 312 1.21 -15.50 42.14
C ALA A 312 1.89 -15.74 40.78
N ALA A 313 2.33 -16.98 40.52
CA ALA A 313 2.92 -17.38 39.23
C ALA A 313 1.89 -17.29 38.09
N GLU A 314 0.63 -17.65 38.36
CA GLU A 314 -0.45 -17.49 37.39
C GLU A 314 -0.80 -16.01 37.17
N GLY A 315 -0.75 -15.20 38.22
CA GLY A 315 -0.90 -13.74 38.13
C GLY A 315 0.15 -13.09 37.23
N ALA A 316 1.43 -13.45 37.40
CA ALA A 316 2.51 -12.97 36.56
C ALA A 316 2.36 -13.42 35.10
N ALA A 317 1.99 -14.69 34.86
CA ALA A 317 1.75 -15.22 33.52
C ALA A 317 0.55 -14.53 32.83
N ARG A 318 -0.57 -14.32 33.55
CA ARG A 318 -1.73 -13.57 33.03
C ARG A 318 -1.39 -12.10 32.76
N GLY A 319 -0.57 -11.47 33.61
CA GLY A 319 -0.07 -10.11 33.43
C GLY A 319 0.81 -9.97 32.18
N ALA A 320 1.76 -10.88 31.98
CA ALA A 320 2.61 -10.92 30.80
C ALA A 320 1.79 -11.12 29.51
N VAL A 321 0.85 -12.08 29.51
CA VAL A 321 -0.06 -12.32 28.37
C VAL A 321 -0.99 -11.13 28.12
N GLY A 322 -1.47 -10.47 29.17
CA GLY A 322 -2.25 -9.24 29.10
C GLY A 322 -1.45 -8.09 28.48
N GLY A 323 -0.19 -7.93 28.87
CA GLY A 323 0.76 -6.98 28.29
C GLY A 323 0.99 -7.24 26.80
N VAL A 324 1.29 -8.49 26.42
CA VAL A 324 1.45 -8.90 25.01
C VAL A 324 0.17 -8.63 24.21
N ARG A 325 -1.00 -8.92 24.77
CA ARG A 325 -2.30 -8.65 24.12
C ARG A 325 -2.54 -7.16 23.93
N SER A 326 -2.19 -6.33 24.92
CA SER A 326 -2.31 -4.88 24.84
C SER A 326 -1.35 -4.30 23.80
N ALA A 327 -0.08 -4.70 23.85
CA ALA A 327 0.94 -4.31 22.87
C ALA A 327 0.53 -4.74 21.45
N TRP A 328 0.06 -5.98 21.26
CA TRP A 328 -0.44 -6.45 19.98
C TRP A 328 -1.62 -5.61 19.50
N ARG A 329 -2.59 -5.31 20.38
CA ARG A 329 -3.74 -4.44 20.03
C ARG A 329 -3.29 -3.05 19.61
N GLY A 330 -2.32 -2.44 20.30
CA GLY A 330 -1.76 -1.14 19.96
C GLY A 330 -0.96 -1.16 18.65
N LEU A 331 -0.06 -2.12 18.48
CA LEU A 331 0.78 -2.27 17.28
C LEU A 331 -0.03 -2.49 16.01
N THR A 332 -1.15 -3.18 16.16
CA THR A 332 -2.00 -3.54 15.03
C THR A 332 -3.29 -2.71 14.97
N HIS A 333 -3.33 -1.61 15.73
CA HIS A 333 -4.30 -0.55 15.60
C HIS A 333 -4.04 0.19 14.28
N PRO A 334 -5.05 0.50 13.47
CA PRO A 334 -4.78 0.94 12.10
C PRO A 334 -4.01 2.26 11.98
N VAL A 335 -4.23 3.22 12.88
CA VAL A 335 -3.45 4.47 12.89
C VAL A 335 -1.98 4.20 13.19
N THR A 336 -1.69 3.32 14.15
CA THR A 336 -0.31 2.91 14.48
C THR A 336 0.35 2.26 13.28
N VAL A 337 -0.36 1.34 12.62
CA VAL A 337 0.15 0.65 11.44
C VAL A 337 0.40 1.63 10.29
N LEU A 338 -0.50 2.59 10.07
CA LEU A 338 -0.30 3.66 9.08
C LEU A 338 0.97 4.43 9.38
N VAL A 339 1.13 4.94 10.61
CA VAL A 339 2.31 5.71 11.01
C VAL A 339 3.60 4.90 10.85
N LEU A 340 3.60 3.61 11.25
CA LEU A 340 4.76 2.75 11.11
C LEU A 340 5.10 2.49 9.64
N HIS A 341 4.10 2.25 8.79
CA HIS A 341 4.32 1.96 7.37
C HIS A 341 4.78 3.20 6.60
N VAL A 342 4.17 4.37 6.86
CA VAL A 342 4.63 5.65 6.32
C VAL A 342 6.03 5.97 6.83
N GLY A 343 6.27 5.81 8.13
CA GLY A 343 7.58 6.03 8.73
C GLY A 343 8.66 5.17 8.07
N ALA A 344 8.41 3.86 7.91
CA ALA A 344 9.33 2.97 7.22
C ALA A 344 9.61 3.45 5.78
N LEU A 345 8.58 3.73 4.99
CA LEU A 345 8.74 4.25 3.62
C LEU A 345 9.59 5.51 3.56
N TRP A 346 9.25 6.52 4.35
CA TRP A 346 9.94 7.81 4.25
C TRP A 346 11.35 7.77 4.84
N ILE A 347 11.56 7.09 5.98
CA ILE A 347 12.88 7.03 6.63
C ILE A 347 13.91 6.38 5.71
N TRP A 348 13.58 5.24 5.10
CA TRP A 348 14.52 4.52 4.24
C TRP A 348 14.78 5.22 2.91
N HIS A 349 13.89 6.11 2.46
CA HIS A 349 14.13 6.92 1.25
C HIS A 349 14.86 8.23 1.53
N ILE A 350 15.19 8.55 2.79
CA ILE A 350 16.12 9.64 3.10
C ILE A 350 17.52 9.21 2.62
N PRO A 351 18.22 10.00 1.79
CA PRO A 351 19.50 9.59 1.20
C PRO A 351 20.52 9.03 2.19
N ALA A 352 20.65 9.64 3.38
CA ALA A 352 21.58 9.16 4.41
C ALA A 352 21.27 7.75 4.92
N PHE A 353 19.99 7.39 5.09
CA PHE A 353 19.60 6.05 5.56
C PHE A 353 19.65 5.03 4.43
N TYR A 354 19.26 5.44 3.22
CA TYR A 354 19.31 4.63 2.02
C TYR A 354 20.75 4.17 1.72
N GLU A 355 21.68 5.12 1.62
CA GLU A 355 23.10 4.87 1.35
C GLU A 355 23.76 4.02 2.46
N ALA A 356 23.33 4.23 3.71
CA ALA A 356 23.78 3.39 4.83
C ALA A 356 23.28 1.94 4.71
N ALA A 357 22.07 1.72 4.17
CA ALA A 357 21.55 0.38 3.93
C ALA A 357 22.35 -0.35 2.83
N LEU A 358 22.75 0.33 1.76
CA LEU A 358 23.56 -0.26 0.68
C LEU A 358 24.95 -0.71 1.16
N THR A 359 25.55 0.01 2.11
CA THR A 359 26.90 -0.30 2.61
C THR A 359 26.90 -1.25 3.82
N ASN A 360 25.76 -1.41 4.51
CA ASN A 360 25.65 -2.21 5.72
C ASN A 360 24.53 -3.26 5.63
N THR A 361 24.92 -4.53 5.56
CA THR A 361 24.03 -5.71 5.52
C THR A 361 22.93 -5.70 6.57
N PHE A 362 23.25 -5.27 7.79
CA PHE A 362 22.28 -5.27 8.89
C PHE A 362 21.21 -4.21 8.66
N LEU A 363 21.61 -3.02 8.20
CA LEU A 363 20.68 -1.96 7.85
C LEU A 363 19.84 -2.34 6.63
N HIS A 364 20.44 -2.93 5.59
CA HIS A 364 19.72 -3.48 4.44
C HIS A 364 18.67 -4.52 4.87
N SER A 365 19.06 -5.46 5.74
CA SER A 365 18.14 -6.47 6.27
C SER A 365 17.02 -5.84 7.10
N LEU A 366 17.33 -4.81 7.89
CA LEU A 366 16.37 -4.08 8.71
C LEU A 366 15.39 -3.29 7.84
N GLU A 367 15.85 -2.69 6.74
CA GLU A 367 15.04 -2.03 5.73
C GLU A 367 14.00 -3.00 5.16
N HIS A 368 14.45 -4.10 4.55
CA HIS A 368 13.58 -5.14 4.00
C HIS A 368 12.62 -5.72 5.04
N ALA A 369 13.11 -6.00 6.26
CA ALA A 369 12.27 -6.51 7.34
C ALA A 369 11.21 -5.49 7.78
N SER A 370 11.54 -4.20 7.81
CA SER A 370 10.60 -3.14 8.16
C SER A 370 9.54 -2.94 7.08
N PHE A 371 9.89 -3.01 5.79
CA PHE A 371 8.93 -2.95 4.69
C PHE A 371 7.98 -4.14 4.70
N LEU A 372 8.51 -5.36 4.76
CA LEU A 372 7.69 -6.57 4.83
C LEU A 372 6.82 -6.58 6.09
N GLY A 373 7.41 -6.26 7.25
CA GLY A 373 6.73 -6.27 8.54
C GLY A 373 5.59 -5.27 8.60
N THR A 374 5.84 -4.01 8.23
CA THR A 374 4.80 -2.97 8.23
C THR A 374 3.75 -3.22 7.16
N ALA A 375 4.12 -3.75 5.98
CA ALA A 375 3.15 -4.13 4.95
C ALA A 375 2.25 -5.30 5.40
N VAL A 376 2.81 -6.34 6.04
CA VAL A 376 2.01 -7.43 6.60
C VAL A 376 1.03 -6.89 7.65
N LEU A 377 1.47 -5.98 8.52
CA LEU A 377 0.58 -5.31 9.46
C LEU A 377 -0.50 -4.48 8.75
N PHE A 378 -0.14 -3.77 7.68
CA PHE A 378 -1.06 -2.96 6.88
C PHE A 378 -2.19 -3.80 6.30
N TRP A 379 -1.85 -4.88 5.59
CA TRP A 379 -2.82 -5.78 5.00
C TRP A 379 -3.59 -6.57 6.07
N TRP A 380 -2.95 -6.89 7.19
CA TRP A 380 -3.63 -7.53 8.32
C TRP A 380 -4.73 -6.65 8.91
N ALA A 381 -4.46 -5.34 9.07
CA ALA A 381 -5.47 -4.39 9.55
C ALA A 381 -6.72 -4.36 8.65
N LEU A 382 -6.59 -4.76 7.38
CA LEU A 382 -7.68 -4.82 6.40
C LEU A 382 -8.46 -6.16 6.36
N ASP A 383 -7.87 -7.31 6.74
CA ASP A 383 -8.50 -8.66 6.63
C ASP A 383 -9.84 -8.79 7.39
N ARG A 384 -10.15 -7.88 8.32
CA ARG A 384 -11.42 -7.86 9.08
C ARG A 384 -12.22 -6.56 8.98
N SER A 385 -11.92 -5.70 8.01
CA SER A 385 -12.70 -4.50 7.76
C SER A 385 -14.20 -4.81 7.61
N GLY A 386 -15.04 -4.10 8.36
CA GLY A 386 -16.51 -4.24 8.32
C GLY A 386 -17.12 -5.38 9.15
N ARG A 387 -16.40 -6.44 9.54
CA ARG A 387 -16.96 -7.57 10.33
C ARG A 387 -16.72 -7.43 11.84
N GLY A 388 -17.29 -6.41 12.48
CA GLY A 388 -17.05 -6.16 13.92
C GLY A 388 -15.55 -6.13 14.27
N GLY A 389 -14.73 -5.76 13.28
CA GLY A 389 -13.27 -5.76 13.33
C GLY A 389 -12.75 -4.48 13.95
N ARG A 390 -11.48 -4.16 13.67
CA ARG A 390 -10.82 -2.96 14.23
C ARG A 390 -11.28 -1.64 13.64
N TRP A 391 -12.05 -1.68 12.56
CA TRP A 391 -12.54 -0.52 11.86
C TRP A 391 -14.03 -0.28 12.16
N PRO A 392 -14.45 0.96 12.41
CA PRO A 392 -15.86 1.31 12.60
C PRO A 392 -16.72 1.12 11.33
N GLY A 393 -16.11 0.86 10.16
CA GLY A 393 -16.84 0.55 8.92
C GLY A 393 -15.93 0.36 7.71
N TYR A 394 -16.49 -0.04 6.57
CA TYR A 394 -15.74 -0.18 5.31
C TYR A 394 -15.20 1.15 4.79
N GLY A 395 -15.88 2.26 5.09
CA GLY A 395 -15.40 3.57 4.71
C GLY A 395 -14.03 3.88 5.31
N ALA A 396 -13.87 3.74 6.63
CA ALA A 396 -12.60 3.98 7.30
C ALA A 396 -11.45 3.14 6.71
N ALA A 397 -11.73 1.89 6.30
CA ALA A 397 -10.76 1.05 5.61
C ALA A 397 -10.37 1.58 4.21
N VAL A 398 -11.30 2.14 3.45
CA VAL A 398 -11.00 2.78 2.15
C VAL A 398 -10.17 4.04 2.35
N LEU A 399 -10.50 4.91 3.32
CA LEU A 399 -9.69 6.10 3.65
C LEU A 399 -8.27 5.73 4.08
N TYR A 400 -8.12 4.62 4.79
CA TYR A 400 -6.82 4.11 5.20
C TYR A 400 -5.95 3.64 4.04
N VAL A 401 -6.53 2.87 3.11
CA VAL A 401 -5.83 2.47 1.87
C VAL A 401 -5.53 3.71 1.04
N PHE A 402 -6.48 4.64 0.94
CA PHE A 402 -6.29 5.91 0.25
C PHE A 402 -5.12 6.71 0.84
N ALA A 403 -5.07 6.90 2.16
CA ALA A 403 -3.99 7.62 2.83
C ALA A 403 -2.62 6.96 2.62
N THR A 404 -2.58 5.63 2.54
CA THR A 404 -1.36 4.88 2.26
C THR A 404 -0.91 5.03 0.81
N ALA A 405 -1.84 4.93 -0.14
CA ALA A 405 -1.60 5.14 -1.56
C ALA A 405 -1.15 6.58 -1.84
N LEU A 406 -1.76 7.54 -1.14
CA LEU A 406 -1.49 8.96 -1.22
C LEU A 406 -0.03 9.28 -0.91
N GLN A 407 0.44 8.88 0.28
CA GLN A 407 1.81 9.19 0.71
C GLN A 407 2.86 8.39 -0.08
N ALA A 408 2.56 7.15 -0.49
CA ALA A 408 3.44 6.35 -1.33
C ALA A 408 3.54 6.95 -2.74
N GLY A 409 2.41 7.39 -3.30
CA GLY A 409 2.37 8.10 -4.57
C GLY A 409 3.12 9.44 -4.52
N ALA A 410 3.02 10.18 -3.41
CA ALA A 410 3.78 11.41 -3.21
C ALA A 410 5.29 11.15 -3.23
N LEU A 411 5.77 10.13 -2.52
CA LEU A 411 7.18 9.75 -2.53
C LEU A 411 7.63 9.24 -3.92
N GLY A 412 6.81 8.46 -4.62
CA GLY A 412 7.09 8.05 -6.00
C GLY A 412 7.15 9.23 -6.97
N ALA A 413 6.25 10.20 -6.84
CA ALA A 413 6.25 11.43 -7.63
C ALA A 413 7.51 12.29 -7.38
N LEU A 414 7.94 12.41 -6.12
CA LEU A 414 9.17 13.12 -5.77
C LEU A 414 10.39 12.52 -6.46
N LEU A 415 10.49 11.19 -6.53
CA LEU A 415 11.57 10.49 -7.24
C LEU A 415 11.45 10.65 -8.76
N LEU A 416 10.24 10.53 -9.30
CA LEU A 416 9.95 10.63 -10.74
C LEU A 416 10.22 12.02 -11.31
N PHE A 417 10.00 13.08 -10.53
CA PHE A 417 10.18 14.46 -10.97
C PHE A 417 11.43 15.12 -10.39
N ALA A 418 12.32 14.35 -9.76
CA ALA A 418 13.58 14.87 -9.25
C ALA A 418 14.47 15.38 -10.41
N PRO A 419 14.95 16.63 -10.35
CA PRO A 419 15.78 17.22 -11.41
C PRO A 419 17.24 16.75 -11.37
N SER A 420 17.65 16.10 -10.28
CA SER A 420 19.00 15.57 -10.08
C SER A 420 18.91 14.23 -9.34
N PRO A 421 19.87 13.31 -9.57
CA PRO A 421 19.93 12.04 -8.86
C PRO A 421 20.25 12.30 -7.37
N TRP A 422 19.46 11.68 -6.48
CA TRP A 422 19.59 11.80 -5.02
C TRP A 422 20.42 10.69 -4.39
N TYR A 423 20.64 9.58 -5.11
CA TYR A 423 21.34 8.39 -4.62
C TYR A 423 22.59 8.11 -5.48
N PRO A 424 23.72 8.77 -5.17
CA PRO A 424 24.96 8.58 -5.92
C PRO A 424 25.46 7.14 -5.97
N ALA A 425 25.16 6.27 -4.99
CA ALA A 425 25.61 4.87 -5.01
C ALA A 425 25.15 4.07 -6.24
N HIS A 426 24.03 4.44 -6.85
CA HIS A 426 23.54 3.78 -8.07
C HIS A 426 24.11 4.36 -9.36
N ALA A 427 24.90 5.44 -9.29
CA ALA A 427 25.36 6.11 -10.50
C ALA A 427 26.27 5.22 -11.35
N GLU A 428 27.18 4.47 -10.72
CA GLU A 428 28.08 3.53 -11.40
C GLU A 428 27.30 2.34 -11.98
N GLY A 429 26.34 1.80 -11.23
CA GLY A 429 25.49 0.69 -11.67
C GLY A 429 24.58 1.06 -12.84
N ALA A 430 23.95 2.24 -12.79
CA ALA A 430 23.18 2.78 -13.90
C ALA A 430 24.05 2.95 -15.15
N ALA A 431 25.26 3.52 -15.00
CA ALA A 431 26.18 3.70 -16.12
C ALA A 431 26.63 2.37 -16.74
N LEU A 432 26.83 1.32 -15.94
CA LEU A 432 27.15 -0.04 -16.40
C LEU A 432 26.04 -0.63 -17.29
N TRP A 433 24.79 -0.27 -17.02
CA TRP A 433 23.62 -0.65 -17.81
C TRP A 433 23.31 0.33 -18.95
N GLY A 434 24.19 1.31 -19.16
CA GLY A 434 24.03 2.35 -20.18
C GLY A 434 22.92 3.36 -19.86
N LEU A 435 22.43 3.39 -18.62
CA LEU A 435 21.40 4.32 -18.15
C LEU A 435 22.04 5.57 -17.53
N ASP A 436 21.34 6.70 -17.68
CA ASP A 436 21.64 7.89 -16.89
C ASP A 436 21.13 7.68 -15.45
N PRO A 437 21.89 8.04 -14.40
CA PRO A 437 21.47 7.84 -13.00
C PRO A 437 20.15 8.55 -12.65
N GLY A 438 19.89 9.71 -13.25
CA GLY A 438 18.62 10.41 -13.10
C GLY A 438 17.47 9.61 -13.70
N VAL A 439 17.67 9.02 -14.89
CA VAL A 439 16.65 8.19 -15.55
C VAL A 439 16.34 6.93 -14.73
N ASP A 440 17.34 6.26 -14.17
CA ASP A 440 17.12 5.09 -13.30
C ASP A 440 16.29 5.46 -12.05
N GLN A 441 16.57 6.63 -11.45
CA GLN A 441 15.77 7.17 -10.35
C GLN A 441 14.34 7.50 -10.73
N GLN A 442 14.13 8.08 -11.91
CA GLN A 442 12.80 8.42 -12.40
C GLN A 442 11.98 7.16 -12.68
N LEU A 443 12.60 6.13 -13.28
CA LEU A 443 11.98 4.82 -13.49
C LEU A 443 11.56 4.17 -12.16
N ALA A 444 12.42 4.22 -11.15
CA ALA A 444 12.06 3.79 -9.80
C ALA A 444 10.83 4.52 -9.24
N GLY A 445 10.77 5.84 -9.38
CA GLY A 445 9.61 6.64 -8.98
C GLY A 445 8.32 6.21 -9.70
N ALA A 446 8.40 5.96 -11.01
CA ALA A 446 7.28 5.45 -11.80
C ALA A 446 6.83 4.04 -11.37
N ILE A 447 7.78 3.13 -11.12
CA ILE A 447 7.53 1.75 -10.64
C ILE A 447 6.84 1.77 -9.27
N MET A 448 7.29 2.65 -8.38
CA MET A 448 6.71 2.79 -7.06
C MET A 448 5.28 3.38 -7.13
N TRP A 449 5.06 4.36 -7.99
CA TRP A 449 3.77 5.05 -8.09
C TRP A 449 2.72 4.23 -8.86
N ILE A 450 3.00 3.82 -10.10
CA ILE A 450 1.98 3.29 -11.01
C ILE A 450 1.54 1.87 -10.59
N PRO A 451 2.41 0.85 -10.59
CA PRO A 451 2.08 -0.48 -10.05
C PRO A 451 1.52 -0.45 -8.62
N GLY A 452 2.17 0.26 -7.70
CA GLY A 452 1.73 0.37 -6.31
C GLY A 452 0.33 1.00 -6.19
N GLY A 453 0.11 2.09 -6.91
CA GLY A 453 -1.18 2.78 -6.99
C GLY A 453 -2.29 1.89 -7.54
N LEU A 454 -2.02 1.07 -8.57
CA LEU A 454 -2.98 0.12 -9.12
C LEU A 454 -3.40 -0.94 -8.09
N VAL A 455 -2.46 -1.48 -7.31
CA VAL A 455 -2.78 -2.46 -6.26
C VAL A 455 -3.65 -1.83 -5.17
N TYR A 456 -3.32 -0.63 -4.70
CA TYR A 456 -4.13 0.07 -3.72
C TYR A 456 -5.51 0.46 -4.26
N ALA A 457 -5.60 0.90 -5.52
CA ALA A 457 -6.87 1.19 -6.19
C ALA A 457 -7.75 -0.06 -6.28
N ALA A 458 -7.18 -1.20 -6.66
CA ALA A 458 -7.89 -2.48 -6.68
C ALA A 458 -8.39 -2.86 -5.28
N ALA A 459 -7.57 -2.70 -4.24
CA ALA A 459 -7.97 -2.96 -2.86
C ALA A 459 -9.15 -2.06 -2.42
N MET A 460 -9.11 -0.77 -2.74
CA MET A 460 -10.22 0.16 -2.47
C MET A 460 -11.50 -0.25 -3.21
N ALA A 461 -11.40 -0.60 -4.49
CA ALA A 461 -12.53 -1.06 -5.28
C ALA A 461 -13.16 -2.34 -4.70
N LEU A 462 -12.34 -3.31 -4.29
CA LEU A 462 -12.80 -4.54 -3.64
C LEU A 462 -13.51 -4.27 -2.31
N LEU A 463 -12.98 -3.36 -1.48
CA LEU A 463 -13.61 -2.94 -0.23
C LEU A 463 -14.95 -2.24 -0.49
N PHE A 464 -15.01 -1.39 -1.51
CA PHE A 464 -16.23 -0.71 -1.91
C PHE A 464 -17.31 -1.69 -2.39
N VAL A 465 -16.94 -2.66 -3.24
CA VAL A 465 -17.85 -3.73 -3.69
C VAL A 465 -18.31 -4.59 -2.51
N ALA A 466 -17.41 -4.93 -1.58
CA ALA A 466 -17.76 -5.69 -0.38
C ALA A 466 -18.75 -4.94 0.52
N TRP A 467 -18.61 -3.62 0.62
CA TRP A 467 -19.54 -2.75 1.32
C TRP A 467 -20.92 -2.72 0.63
N MET A 468 -20.98 -2.48 -0.68
CA MET A 468 -22.26 -2.46 -1.44
C MET A 468 -23.04 -3.77 -1.30
N ARG A 469 -22.35 -4.91 -1.45
CA ARG A 469 -22.97 -6.24 -1.31
C ARG A 469 -23.55 -6.49 0.08
N ARG A 470 -22.99 -5.85 1.11
CA ARG A 470 -23.50 -5.98 2.48
C ARG A 470 -24.72 -5.10 2.72
N SER A 471 -24.68 -3.85 2.28
CA SER A 471 -25.82 -2.94 2.43
C SER A 471 -27.10 -3.52 1.79
N GLY A 472 -26.98 -4.19 0.65
CA GLY A 472 -28.10 -4.90 0.03
C GLY A 472 -28.63 -6.08 0.88
N ARG A 473 -27.75 -6.84 1.54
CA ARG A 473 -28.13 -7.95 2.42
C ARG A 473 -28.81 -7.50 3.71
N ASP A 474 -28.28 -6.43 4.33
CA ASP A 474 -28.86 -5.88 5.55
C ASP A 474 -30.24 -5.27 5.27
N GLY A 475 -30.43 -4.62 4.11
CA GLY A 475 -31.73 -4.14 3.64
C GLY A 475 -32.76 -5.27 3.44
N ALA A 476 -32.40 -6.33 2.72
CA ALA A 476 -33.28 -7.49 2.51
C ALA A 476 -33.67 -8.19 3.83
N ARG A 477 -32.78 -8.21 4.83
CA ARG A 477 -33.05 -8.82 6.14
C ARG A 477 -34.05 -8.00 6.96
N MET A 478 -34.00 -6.67 6.88
CA MET A 478 -34.96 -5.78 7.54
C MET A 478 -36.34 -5.86 6.88
N GLU A 479 -36.39 -5.96 5.55
CA GLU A 479 -37.65 -6.14 4.82
C GLU A 479 -38.35 -7.44 5.24
N VAL A 480 -37.64 -8.58 5.27
CA VAL A 480 -38.21 -9.87 5.72
C VAL A 480 -38.66 -9.82 7.20
N SER A 481 -37.93 -9.13 8.07
CA SER A 481 -38.33 -8.96 9.48
C SER A 481 -39.56 -8.06 9.64
N GLY A 482 -39.71 -7.04 8.79
CA GLY A 482 -40.88 -6.17 8.78
C GLY A 482 -42.14 -6.91 8.31
N TRP A 483 -42.03 -7.72 7.26
CA TRP A 483 -43.12 -8.57 6.79
C TRP A 483 -43.54 -9.63 7.83
N GLY A 484 -42.59 -10.23 8.56
CA GLY A 484 -42.90 -11.17 9.64
C GLY A 484 -43.59 -10.54 10.85
N ALA A 485 -43.34 -9.26 11.13
CA ALA A 485 -44.03 -8.52 12.19
C ALA A 485 -45.45 -8.09 11.79
N VAL A 486 -45.69 -7.81 10.50
CA VAL A 486 -47.01 -7.42 9.98
C VAL A 486 -47.95 -8.62 9.81
N GLN A 487 -47.43 -9.84 9.62
CA GLN A 487 -48.27 -11.06 9.54
C GLN A 487 -48.55 -11.72 10.90
N GLY A 488 -47.89 -11.26 11.97
CA GLY A 488 -48.06 -11.78 13.35
C GLY A 488 -48.93 -10.90 14.25
N ALA A 489 -49.46 -9.79 13.74
CA ALA A 489 -50.44 -8.91 14.37
C ALA A 489 -51.76 -9.00 13.61
#